data_AF-A0ABD2QAG2-F1
#
_entry.id   AF-A0ABD2QAG2-F1
#
_cell.length_a   1.000
_cell.length_b   1.000
_cell.length_c   1.000
_cell.angle_alpha   90.00
_cell.angle_beta   90.00
_cell.angle_gamma   90.00
#
_symmetry.space_group_name_H-M   'P 1'
#
loop_
_entity.id
_entity.type
_entity.pdbx_description
1 polymer ?
#
loop_
_entity_poly.entity_id
_entity_poly.type
_entity_poly.pdbx_seq_one_letter_code
_entity_poly.pdbx_strand_id
1 'polypeptide(L)'
;MPTAADLSKEVADGILNPLRSTLLRLQPIPTGTCKRKQQAHMSRNKYQSILQNLHFADNSKMDMSNRLYKVEPLLEMFRHNCLKHQPSQHQSVDEQMIPYKE
;
A
#
# COMPACT_ATOMS: atom_id res chain seq x y z
N MET A 1 5.99 10.38 -63.50
CA MET A 1 6.08 11.78 -63.05
C MET A 1 4.69 12.30 -62.69
N PRO A 2 4.27 12.19 -61.44
CA PRO A 2 3.72 13.28 -60.64
C PRO A 2 4.87 14.03 -59.91
N THR A 3 4.63 15.29 -59.57
CA THR A 3 5.63 16.33 -59.25
C THR A 3 5.99 16.35 -57.76
N ALA A 4 7.25 16.67 -57.42
CA ALA A 4 7.82 16.67 -56.05
C ALA A 4 7.20 17.65 -55.02
N ALA A 5 6.08 18.30 -55.35
CA ALA A 5 5.38 19.23 -54.47
C ALA A 5 4.26 18.57 -53.63
N ASP A 6 3.81 17.35 -53.99
CA ASP A 6 2.69 16.68 -53.31
C ASP A 6 3.12 15.77 -52.16
N LEU A 7 4.38 15.33 -52.11
CA LEU A 7 4.90 14.49 -51.01
C LEU A 7 5.32 15.26 -49.76
N SER A 8 5.40 16.60 -49.84
CA SER A 8 5.78 17.45 -48.71
C SER A 8 4.58 18.03 -47.95
N LYS A 9 3.35 17.83 -48.45
CA LYS A 9 2.12 18.33 -47.80
C LYS A 9 1.44 17.25 -46.94
N GLU A 10 1.50 15.99 -47.33
CA GLU A 10 0.96 14.89 -46.52
C GLU A 10 1.80 14.57 -45.26
N VAL A 11 3.09 14.91 -45.26
CA VAL A 11 3.96 14.74 -44.08
C VAL A 11 3.78 15.89 -43.07
N ALA A 12 3.30 17.06 -43.52
CA ALA A 12 3.11 18.23 -42.66
C ALA A 12 1.79 18.20 -41.87
N ASP A 13 0.76 17.51 -42.37
CA ASP A 13 -0.54 17.40 -41.68
C ASP A 13 -0.63 16.19 -40.72
N GLY A 14 0.38 15.31 -40.71
CA GLY A 14 0.43 14.11 -39.87
C GLY A 14 1.25 14.20 -38.57
N ILE A 15 2.00 15.29 -38.36
CA ILE A 15 2.95 15.41 -37.23
C ILE A 15 2.57 16.52 -36.24
N LEU A 16 1.51 17.29 -36.50
CA LEU A 16 1.01 18.29 -35.55
C LEU A 16 -0.47 18.06 -35.24
N ASN A 17 -0.73 17.05 -34.41
CA ASN A 17 -1.67 17.08 -33.26
C ASN A 17 -2.26 15.69 -32.97
N PRO A 18 -1.67 14.96 -32.01
CA PRO A 18 -2.47 14.07 -31.19
C PRO A 18 -2.20 14.28 -29.70
N LEU A 19 -2.18 15.52 -29.19
CA LEU A 19 -2.04 15.78 -27.75
C LEU A 19 -2.84 17.01 -27.27
N ARG A 20 -4.12 17.14 -27.66
CA ARG A 20 -5.04 18.14 -27.07
C ARG A 20 -6.49 17.67 -26.89
N SER A 21 -6.76 16.38 -26.66
CA SER A 21 -8.15 15.92 -26.38
C SER A 21 -8.35 15.02 -25.17
N THR A 22 -7.39 14.93 -24.24
CA THR A 22 -7.64 14.18 -22.99
C THR A 22 -7.18 14.96 -21.76
N LEU A 23 -7.67 16.19 -21.63
CA LEU A 23 -7.96 16.68 -20.29
C LEU A 23 -9.09 15.80 -19.75
N LEU A 24 -8.73 14.80 -18.94
CA LEU A 24 -9.66 14.15 -18.03
C LEU A 24 -10.25 15.25 -17.15
N ARG A 25 -11.40 15.76 -17.56
CA ARG A 25 -12.25 16.62 -16.76
C ARG A 25 -12.58 15.80 -15.51
N LEU A 26 -11.86 16.05 -14.41
CA LEU A 26 -12.23 15.53 -13.10
C LEU A 26 -13.64 16.06 -12.84
N GLN A 27 -14.63 15.21 -13.03
CA GLN A 27 -15.97 15.54 -12.57
C GLN A 27 -15.90 15.65 -11.04
N PRO A 28 -16.54 16.67 -10.44
CA PRO A 28 -16.62 16.76 -8.99
C PRO A 28 -17.17 15.44 -8.45
N ILE A 29 -16.44 14.82 -7.53
CA ILE A 29 -16.90 13.61 -6.84
C ILE A 29 -18.24 14.00 -6.19
N PRO A 30 -19.34 13.29 -6.49
CA PRO A 30 -20.61 13.59 -5.86
C PRO A 30 -20.40 13.47 -4.34
N THR A 31 -20.66 14.56 -3.61
CA THR A 31 -20.76 14.55 -2.14
C THR A 31 -22.05 13.83 -1.77
N GLY A 32 -22.12 12.55 -2.10
CA GLY A 32 -23.10 11.65 -1.54
C GLY A 32 -22.83 11.58 -0.05
N THR A 33 -23.87 11.78 0.77
CA THR A 33 -23.82 11.39 2.16
C THR A 33 -23.58 9.88 2.20
N CYS A 34 -22.32 9.48 2.33
CA CYS A 34 -21.95 8.09 2.51
C CYS A 34 -22.65 7.64 3.80
N LYS A 35 -23.75 6.89 3.65
CA LYS A 35 -24.33 6.08 4.72
C LYS A 35 -23.27 5.05 5.05
N ARG A 36 -22.33 5.44 5.91
CA ARG A 36 -21.24 4.59 6.38
C ARG A 36 -21.91 3.35 6.98
N LYS A 37 -21.67 2.18 6.38
CA LYS A 37 -21.98 0.90 7.03
C LYS A 37 -21.34 0.96 8.42
N GLN A 38 -22.16 1.10 9.45
CA GLN A 38 -21.68 0.97 10.81
C GLN A 38 -21.22 -0.48 10.97
N GLN A 39 -20.01 -0.69 11.49
CA GLN A 39 -19.48 -2.02 11.73
C GLN A 39 -20.35 -2.73 12.77
N ALA A 40 -20.88 -3.91 12.40
CA ALA A 40 -21.80 -4.68 13.21
C ALA A 40 -21.20 -5.26 14.52
N HIS A 41 -19.87 -5.22 14.67
CA HIS A 41 -19.17 -5.87 15.78
C HIS A 41 -18.69 -4.91 16.89
N MET A 42 -18.25 -3.69 16.55
CA MET A 42 -17.75 -2.74 17.53
C MET A 42 -17.87 -1.29 17.03
N SER A 43 -18.10 -0.36 17.96
CA SER A 43 -18.08 1.06 17.64
C SER A 43 -16.66 1.53 17.30
N ARG A 44 -16.57 2.56 16.44
CA ARG A 44 -15.28 3.17 16.06
C ARG A 44 -14.46 3.60 17.29
N ASN A 45 -15.12 4.20 18.27
CA ASN A 45 -14.45 4.71 19.48
C ASN A 45 -13.86 3.56 20.30
N LYS A 46 -14.59 2.45 20.44
CA LYS A 46 -14.10 1.26 21.13
C LYS A 46 -12.91 0.64 20.40
N TYR A 47 -12.97 0.54 19.07
CA TYR A 47 -11.85 0.06 18.27
C TYR A 47 -10.59 0.91 18.45
N GLN A 48 -10.74 2.23 18.36
CA GLN A 48 -9.61 3.15 18.52
C GLN A 48 -9.00 3.07 19.92
N SER A 49 -9.84 2.97 20.96
CA SER A 49 -9.37 2.81 22.34
C SER A 49 -8.59 1.51 22.53
N ILE A 50 -9.06 0.38 21.99
CA ILE A 50 -8.35 -0.90 22.06
C ILE A 50 -7.01 -0.81 21.32
N LEU A 51 -7.00 -0.25 20.11
CA LEU A 51 -5.79 -0.13 19.29
C LEU A 51 -4.72 0.71 20.00
N GLN A 52 -5.10 1.78 20.68
CA GLN A 52 -4.18 2.67 21.41
C GLN A 52 -3.57 2.04 22.66
N ASN A 53 -4.23 1.04 23.26
CA ASN A 53 -3.81 0.40 24.51
C ASN A 53 -3.30 -1.04 24.31
N LEU A 54 -2.97 -1.42 23.07
CA LEU A 54 -2.51 -2.76 22.75
C LEU A 54 -1.03 -2.92 23.12
N HIS A 55 -0.73 -3.84 24.04
CA HIS A 55 0.62 -4.18 24.48
C HIS A 55 0.86 -5.69 24.34
N PHE A 56 1.98 -6.07 23.72
CA PHE A 56 2.37 -7.48 23.54
C PHE A 56 3.43 -7.98 24.53
N ALA A 57 4.00 -7.07 25.34
CA ALA A 57 5.00 -7.36 26.36
C ALA A 57 4.74 -6.54 27.63
N ASP A 58 5.27 -7.02 28.76
CA ASP A 58 5.16 -6.37 30.06
C ASP A 58 6.15 -5.21 30.17
N ASN A 59 5.65 -3.97 30.18
CA ASN A 59 6.49 -2.77 30.24
C ASN A 59 7.30 -2.66 31.55
N SER A 60 6.94 -3.39 32.62
CA SER A 60 7.64 -3.34 33.91
C SER A 60 8.98 -4.07 33.90
N LYS A 61 9.19 -4.99 32.95
CA LYS A 61 10.39 -5.84 32.84
C LYS A 61 11.24 -5.47 31.62
N MET A 62 11.09 -4.25 31.13
CA MET A 62 11.77 -3.79 29.93
C MET A 62 13.27 -3.72 30.15
N ASP A 63 14.01 -4.47 29.34
CA ASP A 63 15.45 -4.30 29.20
C ASP A 63 15.74 -3.24 28.15
N MET A 64 16.38 -2.15 28.55
CA MET A 64 16.74 -1.03 27.66
C MET A 64 17.78 -1.42 26.60
N SER A 65 18.49 -2.54 26.78
CA SER A 65 19.42 -3.06 25.78
C SER A 65 18.68 -3.61 24.54
N ASN A 66 17.46 -4.11 24.74
CA ASN A 66 16.68 -4.78 23.70
C ASN A 66 15.64 -3.84 23.08
N ARG A 67 15.98 -3.28 21.92
CA ARG A 67 15.09 -2.37 21.16
C ARG A 67 13.79 -3.02 20.68
N LEU A 68 13.76 -4.35 20.52
CA LEU A 68 12.61 -5.10 20.00
C LEU A 68 11.73 -5.70 21.10
N TYR A 69 12.05 -5.48 22.37
CA TYR A 69 11.39 -6.09 23.53
C TYR A 69 9.84 -6.05 23.47
N LYS A 70 9.27 -4.96 22.97
CA LYS A 70 7.81 -4.78 22.90
C LYS A 70 7.11 -5.72 21.92
N VAL A 71 7.81 -6.19 20.88
CA VAL A 71 7.23 -6.99 19.79
C VAL A 71 7.84 -8.38 19.68
N GLU A 72 9.01 -8.60 20.30
CA GLU A 72 9.75 -9.85 20.28
C GLU A 72 8.90 -11.08 20.67
N PRO A 73 8.07 -11.07 21.73
CA PRO A 73 7.25 -12.24 22.07
C PRO A 73 6.28 -12.65 20.95
N LEU A 74 5.73 -11.66 20.26
CA LEU A 74 4.81 -11.88 19.15
C LEU A 74 5.55 -12.43 17.92
N LEU A 75 6.73 -11.87 17.62
CA LEU A 75 7.58 -12.32 16.51
C LEU A 75 8.06 -13.75 16.74
N GLU A 76 8.47 -14.09 17.96
CA GLU A 76 8.94 -15.43 18.30
C GLU A 76 7.81 -16.46 18.23
N MET A 77 6.63 -16.13 18.74
CA MET A 77 5.45 -16.98 18.59
C MET A 77 5.11 -17.22 17.12
N PHE A 78 5.15 -16.18 16.29
CA PHE A 78 4.89 -16.29 14.86
C PHE A 78 5.94 -17.17 14.18
N ARG A 79 7.22 -16.90 14.42
CA ARG A 79 8.36 -17.69 13.91
C ARG A 79 8.22 -19.15 14.27
N HIS A 80 7.95 -19.46 15.54
CA HIS A 80 7.77 -20.82 16.02
C HIS A 80 6.61 -21.54 15.31
N ASN A 81 5.50 -20.83 15.07
CA ASN A 81 4.37 -21.40 14.33
C ASN A 81 4.70 -21.65 12.86
N CYS A 82 5.44 -20.76 12.20
CA CYS A 82 5.90 -20.95 10.82
C CYS A 82 6.88 -22.12 10.68
N LEU A 83 7.80 -22.28 11.64
CA LEU A 83 8.80 -23.36 11.66
C LEU A 83 8.20 -24.75 11.84
N LYS A 84 6.94 -24.87 12.28
CA LYS A 84 6.22 -26.15 12.32
C LYS A 84 5.94 -26.71 10.92
N HIS A 85 5.94 -25.85 9.89
CA HIS A 85 5.75 -26.28 8.51
C HIS A 85 7.07 -26.81 7.93
N GLN A 86 7.01 -27.93 7.20
CA GLN A 86 8.19 -28.48 6.56
C GLN A 86 8.67 -27.54 5.44
N PRO A 87 9.95 -27.18 5.41
CA PRO A 87 10.46 -26.29 4.37
C PRO A 87 10.55 -27.00 3.02
N SER A 88 10.42 -26.25 1.93
CA SER A 88 10.66 -26.73 0.58
C SER A 88 12.14 -26.99 0.32
N GLN A 89 12.43 -27.84 -0.68
CA GLN A 89 13.80 -28.14 -1.12
C GLN A 89 14.57 -26.90 -1.60
N HIS A 90 13.87 -25.97 -2.25
CA HIS A 90 14.44 -24.71 -2.71
C HIS A 90 13.84 -23.56 -1.90
N GLN A 91 14.69 -22.71 -1.34
CA GLN A 91 14.30 -21.56 -0.52
C GLN A 91 15.08 -20.33 -1.00
N SER A 92 14.40 -19.19 -0.98
CA SER A 92 15.01 -17.88 -1.22
C SER A 92 14.99 -17.07 0.06
N VAL A 93 16.10 -16.41 0.37
CA VAL A 93 16.22 -15.48 1.50
C VAL A 93 16.32 -14.09 0.90
N ASP A 94 15.42 -13.20 1.33
CA ASP A 94 15.37 -11.81 0.88
C ASP A 94 14.89 -10.91 2.02
N GLU A 95 15.11 -9.61 1.87
CA GLU A 95 14.70 -8.60 2.84
C GLU A 95 13.37 -7.95 2.42
N GLN A 96 12.49 -7.72 3.38
CA GLN A 96 11.24 -6.98 3.15
C GLN A 96 11.19 -5.73 4.02
N MET A 97 11.09 -4.56 3.37
CA MET A 97 10.90 -3.30 4.06
C MET A 97 9.42 -3.13 4.46
N ILE A 98 9.18 -2.84 5.74
CA ILE A 98 7.85 -2.45 6.23
C ILE A 98 7.80 -0.92 6.23
N PRO A 99 6.91 -0.29 5.43
CA PRO A 99 6.81 1.16 5.41
C PRO A 99 6.29 1.66 6.75
N TYR A 100 7.09 2.51 7.40
CA TYR A 100 6.71 3.23 8.60
C TYR A 100 6.83 4.73 8.32
N LYS A 101 5.83 5.49 8.74
CA LYS A 101 5.90 6.95 8.73
C LYS A 101 6.18 7.39 10.15
N GLU A 102 7.21 8.21 10.31
CA GLU A 102 7.42 8.98 11.55
C GLU A 102 6.38 10.08 11.72
#